data_AF-A0A945SS30-F1
#
_entry.id   AF-A0A945SS30-F1
#
_cell.length_a   1.000
_cell.length_b   1.000
_cell.length_c   1.000
_cell.angle_alpha   90.00
_cell.angle_beta   90.00
_cell.angle_gamma   90.00
#
_symmetry.space_group_name_H-M   'P 1'
#
loop_
_entity.id
_entity.type
_entity.pdbx_description
1 polymer ?
#
loop_
_entity_poly.entity_id
_entity_poly.type
_entity_poly.pdbx_seq_one_letter_code
_entity_poly.pdbx_strand_id
1 'polypeptide(L)'
;MDIIQRASPNVNDRPSGITVDMVILHYTGMKTGRAALDRLCDPEAKVSAHYLIDEDGTTWQMVEENRRAWHAGFSHWSGAANINDRSIGIEIVNPGHEFGYRAFPEKQMTAVEE
;
A
#
# COMPACT_ATOMS: atom_id res chain seq x y z
N MET A 1 16.65 -1.53 -5.93
CA MET A 1 15.73 -0.41 -5.67
C MET A 1 16.27 0.60 -4.63
N ASP A 2 16.09 1.90 -4.87
CA ASP A 2 16.17 2.93 -3.80
C ASP A 2 14.77 3.12 -3.20
N ILE A 3 14.61 2.84 -1.90
CA ILE A 3 13.34 3.03 -1.17
C ILE A 3 13.38 4.38 -0.46
N ILE A 4 12.39 5.24 -0.75
CA ILE A 4 12.28 6.56 -0.16
C ILE A 4 11.32 6.53 1.03
N GLN A 5 11.77 7.02 2.18
CA GLN A 5 10.95 7.07 3.38
C GLN A 5 9.96 8.23 3.36
N ARG A 6 8.68 7.94 3.63
CA ARG A 6 7.64 8.95 3.90
C ARG A 6 6.61 8.41 4.88
N ALA A 7 6.90 8.53 6.17
CA ALA A 7 6.07 7.97 7.23
C ALA A 7 4.60 8.43 7.16
N SER A 8 3.67 7.47 7.22
CA SER A 8 2.25 7.73 7.43
C SER A 8 1.92 7.75 8.93
N PRO A 9 1.08 8.67 9.41
CA PRO A 9 0.58 8.64 10.78
C PRO A 9 -0.47 7.53 11.01
N ASN A 10 -1.02 6.96 9.93
CA ASN A 10 -2.08 5.95 9.96
C ASN A 10 -1.49 4.56 10.18
N VAL A 11 -1.00 4.30 11.38
CA VAL A 11 -0.30 3.07 11.73
C VAL A 11 -0.60 2.69 13.17
N ASN A 12 -0.66 1.38 13.44
CA ASN A 12 -0.71 0.87 14.81
C ASN A 12 0.10 -0.43 14.95
N ASP A 13 0.16 -0.97 16.16
CA ASP A 13 0.87 -2.23 16.39
C ASP A 13 0.05 -3.41 15.88
N ARG A 14 0.75 -4.42 15.34
CA ARG A 14 0.14 -5.70 15.00
C ARG A 14 -0.30 -6.41 16.29
N PRO A 15 -1.37 -7.21 16.28
CA PRO A 15 -1.70 -8.04 17.43
C PRO A 15 -0.55 -9.01 17.76
N SER A 16 -0.34 -9.27 19.05
CA SER A 16 0.72 -10.18 19.50
C SER A 16 0.50 -11.60 18.96
N GLY A 17 1.59 -12.26 18.58
CA GLY A 17 1.58 -13.64 18.06
C GLY A 17 1.13 -13.78 16.60
N ILE A 18 0.88 -12.68 15.88
CA ILE A 18 0.56 -12.72 14.46
C ILE A 18 1.86 -12.65 13.64
N THR A 19 1.99 -13.58 12.69
CA THR A 19 3.04 -13.56 11.67
C THR A 19 2.50 -12.94 10.39
N VAL A 20 3.31 -12.11 9.74
CA VAL A 20 3.00 -11.60 8.40
C VAL A 20 3.28 -12.71 7.39
N ASP A 21 2.28 -13.08 6.60
CA ASP A 21 2.36 -14.18 5.64
C ASP A 21 1.61 -13.92 4.33
N MET A 22 1.28 -12.66 4.09
CA MET A 22 0.51 -12.23 2.92
C MET A 22 1.04 -10.91 2.38
N VAL A 23 1.07 -10.80 1.06
CA VAL A 23 1.19 -9.52 0.36
C VAL A 23 -0.14 -9.25 -0.32
N ILE A 24 -0.65 -8.02 -0.20
CA ILE A 24 -1.88 -7.59 -0.88
C ILE A 24 -1.52 -6.43 -1.79
N LEU A 25 -1.74 -6.64 -3.09
CA LEU A 25 -1.56 -5.62 -4.12
C LEU A 25 -2.86 -4.84 -4.31
N HIS A 26 -2.75 -3.52 -4.28
CA HIS A 26 -3.83 -2.58 -4.55
C HIS A 26 -3.42 -1.67 -5.70
N TYR A 27 -4.41 -1.04 -6.32
CA TYR A 27 -4.16 0.14 -7.14
C TYR A 27 -4.83 1.35 -6.50
N THR A 28 -4.22 2.52 -6.65
CA THR A 28 -4.60 3.69 -5.84
C THR A 28 -5.96 4.29 -6.18
N GLY A 29 -6.38 4.21 -7.46
CA GLY A 29 -7.64 4.80 -7.92
C GLY A 29 -7.63 6.33 -7.86
N MET A 30 -6.44 6.95 -7.98
CA MET A 30 -6.27 8.41 -7.89
C MET A 30 -5.59 8.95 -9.14
N LYS A 31 -5.90 10.20 -9.48
CA LYS A 31 -5.43 10.84 -10.72
C LYS A 31 -3.90 10.91 -10.85
N THR A 32 -3.17 10.95 -9.73
CA THR A 32 -1.70 11.05 -9.73
C THR A 32 -1.11 10.28 -8.55
N GLY A 33 0.15 9.82 -8.70
CA GLY A 33 0.92 9.21 -7.61
C GLY A 33 1.10 10.16 -6.42
N ARG A 34 1.29 11.45 -6.68
CA ARG A 34 1.36 12.47 -5.61
C ARG A 34 0.08 12.54 -4.79
N ALA A 35 -1.10 12.53 -5.44
CA ALA A 35 -2.38 12.55 -4.74
C ALA A 35 -2.57 11.28 -3.88
N ALA A 36 -2.17 10.12 -4.40
CA ALA A 36 -2.17 8.88 -3.63
C ALA A 36 -1.27 8.94 -2.41
N LEU A 37 -0.03 9.39 -2.58
CA LEU A 37 0.93 9.53 -1.48
C LEU A 37 0.46 10.53 -0.42
N ASP A 38 -0.13 11.65 -0.84
CA ASP A 38 -0.68 12.63 0.09
C ASP A 38 -1.88 12.06 0.87
N ARG A 39 -2.78 11.31 0.22
CA ARG A 39 -3.93 10.65 0.88
C ARG A 39 -3.52 9.53 1.84
N LEU A 40 -2.50 8.74 1.49
CA LEU A 40 -2.00 7.63 2.32
C LEU A 40 -1.21 8.12 3.56
N CYS A 41 -0.77 9.38 3.55
CA CYS A 41 -0.10 10.04 4.68
C CYS A 41 -0.99 11.04 5.43
N ASP A 42 -2.25 11.23 5.02
CA ASP A 42 -3.18 12.16 5.67
C ASP A 42 -3.81 11.49 6.93
N PRO A 43 -3.67 12.07 8.13
CA PRO A 43 -4.23 11.48 9.35
C PRO A 43 -5.77 11.39 9.37
N GLU A 44 -6.48 12.29 8.68
CA GLU A 44 -7.95 12.28 8.63
C GLU A 44 -8.49 11.18 7.70
N ALA A 45 -7.65 10.79 6.75
CA ALA A 45 -7.94 9.82 5.72
C ALA A 45 -8.07 8.39 6.24
N LYS A 46 -7.41 8.07 7.37
CA LYS A 46 -7.46 6.78 8.08
C LYS A 46 -7.23 5.56 7.18
N VAL A 47 -6.31 5.71 6.23
CA VAL A 47 -5.82 4.65 5.34
C VAL A 47 -4.32 4.81 5.16
N SER A 48 -3.64 3.69 4.92
CA SER A 48 -2.20 3.66 4.63
C SER A 48 -1.84 2.33 3.99
N ALA A 49 -0.68 2.27 3.36
CA ALA A 49 -0.05 1.04 2.89
C ALA A 49 1.39 0.99 3.40
N HIS A 50 2.05 -0.16 3.26
CA HIS A 50 3.48 -0.25 3.60
C HIS A 50 4.30 0.42 2.49
N TYR A 51 3.92 0.17 1.24
CA TYR A 51 4.60 0.70 0.07
C TYR A 51 3.64 1.39 -0.91
N LEU A 52 4.14 2.42 -1.59
CA LEU A 52 3.53 3.02 -2.79
C LEU A 52 4.56 3.00 -3.92
N ILE A 53 4.18 2.46 -5.07
CA ILE A 53 5.04 2.40 -6.26
C ILE A 53 4.46 3.30 -7.35
N ASP A 54 5.18 4.38 -7.66
CA ASP A 54 4.83 5.34 -8.70
C ASP A 54 5.14 4.79 -10.11
N GLU A 55 4.62 5.45 -11.14
CA GLU A 55 4.66 4.96 -12.52
C GLU A 55 6.07 4.86 -13.12
N ASP A 56 7.02 5.62 -12.57
CA ASP A 56 8.44 5.58 -12.96
C ASP A 56 9.26 4.54 -12.21
N GLY A 57 8.64 3.79 -11.28
CA GLY A 57 9.28 2.81 -10.40
C GLY A 57 9.72 3.39 -9.05
N THR A 58 9.56 4.70 -8.80
CA THR A 58 9.85 5.30 -7.50
C THR A 58 9.02 4.61 -6.41
N THR A 59 9.70 4.11 -5.38
CA THR A 59 9.06 3.35 -4.31
C THR A 59 9.18 4.08 -2.99
N TRP A 60 8.03 4.32 -2.38
CA TRP A 60 7.90 4.97 -1.08
C TRP A 60 7.57 3.93 -0.02
N GLN A 61 8.31 3.91 1.09
CA GLN A 61 7.90 3.19 2.30
C GLN A 61 7.23 4.16 3.26
N MET A 62 5.98 3.87 3.63
CA MET A 62 5.16 4.70 4.51
C MET A 62 4.93 4.09 5.88
N VAL A 63 4.95 2.76 5.96
CA VAL A 63 4.79 2.00 7.21
C VAL A 63 5.80 0.86 7.22
N GLU A 64 6.58 0.76 8.30
CA GLU A 64 7.50 -0.35 8.54
C GLU A 64 6.74 -1.70 8.56
N GLU A 65 7.34 -2.75 8.01
CA GLU A 65 6.68 -4.06 7.85
C GLU A 65 6.26 -4.72 9.17
N ASN A 66 6.99 -4.44 10.26
CA ASN A 66 6.66 -4.91 11.60
C ASN A 66 5.48 -4.16 12.24
N ARG A 67 5.01 -3.06 11.63
CA ARG A 67 3.81 -2.31 12.05
C ARG A 67 2.64 -2.65 11.14
N ARG A 68 1.44 -2.29 11.59
CA ARG A 68 0.18 -2.54 10.86
C ARG A 68 -0.24 -1.29 10.10
N ALA A 69 -0.18 -1.36 8.76
CA ALA A 69 -0.84 -0.38 7.89
C ALA A 69 -2.35 -0.64 7.76
N TRP A 70 -3.10 0.34 7.26
CA TRP A 70 -4.56 0.33 7.18
C TRP A 70 -5.03 0.31 5.72
N HIS A 71 -4.87 -0.81 5.01
CA HIS A 71 -5.16 -0.92 3.57
C HIS A 71 -6.31 -1.88 3.24
N ALA A 72 -6.46 -2.99 3.96
CA ALA A 72 -7.38 -4.06 3.58
C ALA A 72 -8.86 -3.84 4.02
N GLY A 73 -9.13 -2.89 4.92
CA GLY A 73 -10.47 -2.68 5.49
C GLY A 73 -11.09 -3.94 6.08
N PHE A 74 -12.43 -4.04 6.02
CA PHE A 74 -13.16 -5.27 6.36
C PHE A 74 -12.87 -6.36 5.32
N SER A 75 -12.11 -7.37 5.72
CA SER A 75 -11.49 -8.30 4.80
C SER A 75 -11.36 -9.70 5.41
N HIS A 76 -11.42 -10.72 4.56
CA HIS A 76 -11.29 -12.12 4.96
C HIS A 76 -10.59 -12.93 3.87
N TRP A 77 -9.58 -13.72 4.25
CA TRP A 77 -8.87 -14.62 3.34
C TRP A 77 -8.32 -15.83 4.08
N SER A 78 -8.43 -17.01 3.47
CA SER A 78 -7.90 -18.28 3.99
C SER A 78 -8.26 -18.55 5.47
N GLY A 79 -9.51 -18.24 5.86
CA GLY A 79 -10.01 -18.46 7.21
C GLY A 79 -9.67 -17.36 8.22
N ALA A 80 -8.93 -16.31 7.82
CA ALA A 80 -8.58 -15.18 8.68
C ALA A 80 -9.36 -13.92 8.29
N ALA A 81 -9.97 -13.25 9.28
CA ALA A 81 -10.52 -11.92 9.15
C ALA A 81 -9.45 -10.84 9.49
N ASN A 82 -9.73 -9.58 9.17
CA ASN A 82 -8.87 -8.42 9.50
C ASN A 82 -7.43 -8.58 8.97
N ILE A 83 -7.30 -8.92 7.69
CA ILE A 83 -6.00 -9.36 7.14
C ILE A 83 -4.92 -8.27 7.12
N ASN A 84 -5.21 -7.00 7.45
CA ASN A 84 -4.19 -5.99 7.81
C ASN A 84 -3.21 -6.52 8.87
N ASP A 85 -3.69 -7.33 9.81
CA ASP A 85 -2.91 -7.83 10.95
C ASP A 85 -1.73 -8.70 10.49
N ARG A 86 -1.88 -9.39 9.36
CA ARG A 86 -0.95 -10.41 8.84
C ARG A 86 -0.46 -10.15 7.41
N SER A 87 -0.64 -8.94 6.89
CA SER A 87 -0.25 -8.61 5.52
C SER A 87 0.61 -7.35 5.38
N ILE A 88 1.33 -7.32 4.26
CA ILE A 88 1.97 -6.16 3.66
C ILE A 88 1.10 -5.67 2.51
N GLY A 89 0.49 -4.49 2.66
CA GLY A 89 -0.15 -3.77 1.56
C GLY A 89 0.83 -2.98 0.71
N ILE A 90 0.77 -3.19 -0.61
CA ILE A 90 1.49 -2.43 -1.64
C ILE A 90 0.46 -1.73 -2.51
N GLU A 91 0.55 -0.41 -2.60
CA GLU A 91 -0.26 0.42 -3.50
C GLU A 91 0.50 0.69 -4.79
N ILE A 92 -0.09 0.36 -5.93
CA ILE A 92 0.49 0.59 -7.25
C ILE A 92 -0.26 1.78 -7.87
N VAL A 93 0.45 2.88 -8.17
CA VAL A 93 -0.17 4.07 -8.73
C VAL A 93 -0.90 3.72 -10.03
N ASN A 94 -2.22 3.88 -10.02
CA ASN A 94 -3.05 3.76 -11.21
C ASN A 94 -4.32 4.60 -11.02
N PRO A 95 -4.76 5.34 -12.04
CA PRO A 95 -6.02 6.09 -11.99
C PRO A 95 -7.25 5.22 -11.72
N GLY A 96 -7.20 3.92 -11.99
CA GLY A 96 -8.32 3.02 -11.76
C GLY A 96 -9.49 3.26 -12.72
N HIS A 97 -10.59 2.55 -12.52
CA HIS A 97 -11.73 2.57 -13.45
C HIS A 97 -12.40 3.94 -13.60
N GLU A 98 -12.44 4.75 -12.53
CA GLU A 98 -13.11 6.05 -12.54
C GLU A 98 -12.34 7.13 -13.32
N PHE A 99 -11.01 7.04 -13.36
CA PHE A 99 -10.14 8.07 -13.95
C PHE A 99 -9.37 7.59 -15.19
N GLY A 100 -9.78 6.45 -15.77
CA GLY A 100 -9.19 5.91 -17.00
C GLY A 100 -8.11 4.88 -16.72
N TYR A 101 -8.55 3.67 -16.33
CA TYR A 101 -7.66 2.54 -16.05
C TYR A 101 -6.69 2.30 -17.20
N ARG A 102 -5.41 2.20 -16.89
CA ARG A 102 -4.35 2.00 -17.88
C ARG A 102 -3.44 0.85 -17.49
N ALA A 103 -2.72 0.33 -18.48
CA ALA A 103 -1.67 -0.65 -18.22
C ALA A 103 -0.60 -0.04 -17.30
N PHE A 104 -0.09 -0.85 -16.38
CA PHE A 104 1.03 -0.48 -15.51
C PHE A 104 2.32 -0.45 -16.33
N PRO A 105 3.14 0.62 -16.27
CA PRO A 105 4.41 0.67 -16.97
C PRO A 105 5.40 -0.41 -16.52
N GLU A 106 6.29 -0.83 -17.42
CA GLU A 106 7.29 -1.87 -17.14
C GLU A 106 8.18 -1.55 -15.92
N LYS A 107 8.59 -0.28 -15.77
CA LYS A 107 9.39 0.16 -14.61
C LYS A 107 8.64 0.01 -13.28
N GLN A 108 7.34 0.29 -13.30
CA GLN A 108 6.48 0.12 -12.13
C GLN A 108 6.32 -1.36 -11.78
N MET A 109 6.15 -2.23 -12.77
CA MET A 109 6.04 -3.68 -12.52
C MET A 109 7.38 -4.31 -12.11
N THR A 110 8.50 -3.84 -12.66
CA THR A 110 9.84 -4.25 -12.21
C THR A 110 10.01 -3.94 -10.72
N ALA A 111 9.56 -2.76 -10.28
CA ALA A 111 9.59 -2.37 -8.87
C ALA A 111 8.66 -3.22 -7.97
N VAL A 112 7.59 -3.82 -8.50
CA VAL A 112 6.72 -4.74 -7.74
C VAL A 112 7.37 -6.11 -7.54
N GLU A 113 8.25 -6.51 -8.46
CA GLU A 113 8.90 -7.82 -8.48
C GLU A 113 10.20 -7.89 -7.66
N GLU A 114 10.82 -6.74 -7.36
CA GLU A 114 12.01 -6.60 -6.50
C GLU A 114 11.69 -6.65 -5.00
#